data_AF-A0A917I270-F1
#
_entry.id   AF-A0A917I270-F1
#
_cell.length_a   1.000
_cell.length_b   1.000
_cell.length_c   1.000
_cell.angle_alpha   90.00
_cell.angle_beta   90.00
_cell.angle_gamma   90.00
#
_symmetry.space_group_name_H-M   'P 1'
#
loop_
_entity.id
_entity.type
_entity.pdbx_description
1 polymer ?
#
loop_
_entity_poly.entity_id
_entity_poly.type
_entity_poly.pdbx_seq_one_letter_code
_entity_poly.pdbx_strand_id
1 'polypeptide(L)'
;MNLKEHIQQHKNQFDSEEMSARSEVLFKERLQTSRQQPKKSKVVYLRLIAVAASFVLVLSIFFWNQNSVANSKTSEVLAFLNNESAGKRLEGVYKFDDEFKNEDSKIINTLIDILHNDANANVKIATIDALLKFPSNDTVRTNLIAALKKEKTPLVQIKIIKSLSFLRENRAQKSLEELIDNEQTFPIVKSNALLAMNQLKE
;
A
#
# COMPACT_ATOMS: atom_id res chain seq x y z
N MET A 1 29.06 -87.69 13.29
CA MET A 1 30.08 -86.75 12.80
C MET A 1 29.49 -85.35 12.87
N ASN A 2 30.15 -84.39 13.54
CA ASN A 2 29.65 -83.02 13.62
C ASN A 2 29.88 -82.29 12.29
N LEU A 3 28.95 -81.42 11.85
CA LEU A 3 29.07 -80.64 10.60
C LEU A 3 30.40 -79.87 10.55
N LYS A 4 30.85 -79.35 11.69
CA LYS A 4 32.13 -78.65 11.80
C LYS A 4 33.31 -79.57 11.49
N GLU A 5 33.29 -80.81 11.98
CA GLU A 5 34.35 -81.80 11.73
C GLU A 5 34.34 -82.26 10.27
N HIS A 6 33.16 -82.41 9.67
CA HIS A 6 33.00 -82.79 8.26
C HIS A 6 33.56 -81.72 7.32
N ILE A 7 33.21 -80.45 7.55
CA ILE A 7 33.74 -79.33 6.75
C ILE A 7 35.26 -79.22 6.92
N GLN A 8 35.78 -79.50 8.12
CA GLN A 8 37.20 -79.38 8.41
C GLN A 8 38.03 -80.53 7.80
N GLN A 9 37.49 -81.76 7.74
CA GLN A 9 38.12 -82.89 7.05
C GLN A 9 38.07 -82.76 5.52
N HIS A 10 37.03 -82.14 4.97
CA HIS A 10 36.84 -81.96 3.53
C HIS A 10 37.18 -80.53 3.04
N LYS A 11 37.87 -79.74 3.88
CA LYS A 11 38.17 -78.31 3.61
C LYS A 11 38.84 -78.07 2.25
N ASN A 12 39.82 -78.89 1.90
CA ASN A 12 40.54 -78.74 0.63
C ASN A 12 39.67 -79.05 -0.60
N GLN A 13 38.60 -79.86 -0.45
CA GLN A 13 37.63 -80.09 -1.52
C GLN A 13 36.71 -78.88 -1.69
N PHE A 14 36.28 -78.25 -0.59
CA PHE A 14 35.45 -77.05 -0.67
C PHE A 14 36.22 -75.82 -1.18
N ASP A 15 37.49 -75.66 -0.79
CA ASP A 15 38.32 -74.52 -1.20
C ASP A 15 38.72 -74.58 -2.69
N SER A 16 38.59 -75.75 -3.34
CA SER A 16 38.90 -75.94 -4.77
C SER A 16 37.66 -75.98 -5.67
N GLU A 17 36.46 -75.89 -5.11
CA GLU A 17 35.22 -75.82 -5.88
C GLU A 17 34.88 -74.36 -6.23
N GLU A 18 34.99 -74.02 -7.51
CA GLU A 18 34.49 -72.76 -8.04
C GLU A 18 32.97 -72.77 -8.14
N MET A 19 32.34 -71.60 -7.96
CA MET A 19 30.90 -71.46 -8.18
C MET A 19 30.54 -71.90 -9.60
N SER A 20 29.48 -72.70 -9.75
CA SER A 20 28.96 -73.04 -11.08
C SER A 20 28.64 -71.78 -11.88
N ALA A 21 28.98 -71.77 -13.17
CA ALA A 21 28.71 -70.67 -14.09
C ALA A 21 27.24 -70.22 -14.07
N ARG A 22 26.28 -71.14 -13.88
CA ARG A 22 24.86 -70.79 -13.72
C ARG A 22 24.59 -70.00 -12.45
N SER A 23 25.19 -70.41 -11.33
CA SER A 23 25.02 -69.76 -10.03
C SER A 23 25.67 -68.38 -10.01
N GLU A 24 26.82 -68.23 -10.67
CA GLU A 24 27.49 -66.94 -10.82
C GLU A 24 26.67 -65.95 -11.65
N VAL A 25 26.10 -66.40 -12.77
CA VAL A 25 25.22 -65.57 -13.61
C VAL A 25 23.95 -65.18 -12.85
N LEU A 26 23.29 -66.14 -12.19
CA LEU A 26 22.09 -65.89 -11.40
C LEU A 26 22.36 -64.94 -10.21
N PHE A 27 23.53 -65.08 -9.59
CA PHE A 27 23.97 -64.21 -8.50
C PHE A 27 24.27 -62.79 -9.02
N LYS A 28 24.97 -62.65 -10.15
CA LYS A 28 25.22 -61.36 -10.81
C LYS A 28 23.92 -60.69 -11.24
N GLU A 29 22.95 -61.44 -11.78
CA GLU A 29 21.63 -60.95 -12.16
C GLU A 29 20.84 -60.45 -10.94
N ARG A 30 20.84 -61.21 -9.82
CA ARG A 30 20.24 -60.76 -8.56
C ARG A 30 20.96 -59.55 -7.96
N LEU A 31 22.29 -59.50 -8.02
CA LEU A 31 23.06 -58.35 -7.55
C LEU A 31 22.77 -57.09 -8.36
N GLN A 32 22.58 -57.21 -9.68
CA GLN A 32 22.19 -56.10 -10.55
C GLN A 32 20.73 -55.68 -10.31
N THR A 33 19.82 -56.63 -10.09
CA THR A 33 18.41 -56.35 -9.79
C THR A 33 18.25 -55.67 -8.41
N SER A 34 19.08 -56.04 -7.44
CA SER A 34 19.13 -55.43 -6.10
C SER A 34 19.84 -54.07 -6.09
N ARG A 35 20.51 -53.70 -7.19
CA ARG A 35 21.20 -52.41 -7.39
C ARG A 35 20.30 -51.34 -8.03
N GLN A 36 18.98 -51.53 -8.08
CA GLN A 36 18.08 -50.41 -8.38
C GLN A 36 18.08 -49.40 -7.22
N GLN A 37 18.94 -48.39 -7.32
CA GLN A 37 18.86 -47.20 -6.48
C GLN A 37 17.50 -46.50 -6.67
N PRO A 38 16.86 -45.96 -5.61
CA PRO A 38 15.60 -45.24 -5.74
C PRO A 38 15.77 -44.05 -6.69
N LYS A 39 14.83 -43.86 -7.62
CA LYS A 39 14.78 -42.73 -8.58
C LYS A 39 14.97 -41.38 -7.86
N LYS A 40 16.19 -40.84 -7.90
CA LYS A 40 16.56 -39.54 -7.32
C LYS A 40 16.13 -38.38 -8.25
N SER A 41 14.84 -38.16 -8.50
CA SER A 41 14.41 -37.06 -9.40
C SER A 41 13.42 -36.05 -8.80
N LYS A 42 13.11 -36.11 -7.50
CA LYS A 42 12.16 -35.17 -6.86
C LYS A 42 12.77 -34.24 -5.80
N VAL A 43 14.02 -34.46 -5.40
CA VAL A 43 14.65 -33.72 -4.28
C VAL A 43 15.16 -32.33 -4.67
N VAL A 44 15.56 -32.13 -5.93
CA VAL A 44 16.07 -30.84 -6.42
C VAL A 44 14.94 -29.80 -6.50
N TYR A 45 13.79 -30.18 -7.08
CA TYR A 45 12.61 -29.32 -7.09
C TYR A 45 12.12 -29.00 -5.68
N LEU A 46 12.18 -29.94 -4.74
CA LEU A 46 11.81 -29.70 -3.35
C LEU A 46 12.69 -28.64 -2.67
N ARG A 47 14.00 -28.65 -2.95
CA ARG A 47 14.94 -27.61 -2.45
C ARG A 47 14.68 -26.26 -3.10
N LEU A 48 14.38 -26.22 -4.41
CA LEU A 48 14.05 -24.96 -5.10
C LEU A 48 12.71 -24.37 -4.61
N ILE A 49 11.70 -25.20 -4.37
CA ILE A 49 10.41 -24.79 -3.80
C ILE A 49 10.61 -24.25 -2.37
N ALA A 50 11.45 -24.88 -1.56
CA ALA A 50 11.75 -24.41 -0.21
C ALA A 50 12.41 -23.03 -0.19
N VAL A 51 13.36 -22.77 -1.11
CA VAL A 51 14.00 -21.45 -1.23
C VAL A 51 12.98 -20.38 -1.66
N ALA A 52 12.15 -20.66 -2.66
CA ALA A 52 11.11 -19.73 -3.12
C ALA A 52 10.08 -19.42 -2.01
N ALA A 53 9.66 -20.42 -1.24
CA ALA A 53 8.72 -20.24 -0.12
C ALA A 53 9.29 -19.29 0.97
N SER A 54 10.59 -19.34 1.25
CA SER A 54 11.24 -18.42 2.19
C SER A 54 11.18 -16.98 1.72
N PHE A 55 11.43 -16.72 0.43
CA PHE A 55 11.27 -15.37 -0.12
C PHE A 55 9.83 -14.88 -0.06
N VAL A 56 8.86 -15.75 -0.34
CA VAL A 56 7.43 -15.43 -0.24
C VAL A 56 7.06 -15.09 1.21
N LEU A 57 7.51 -15.85 2.21
CA LEU A 57 7.24 -15.57 3.62
C LEU A 57 7.82 -14.21 4.05
N VAL A 58 9.06 -13.91 3.67
CA VAL A 58 9.69 -12.61 4.00
C VAL A 58 8.96 -11.46 3.30
N LEU A 59 8.61 -11.60 2.01
CA LEU A 59 7.82 -10.58 1.29
C LEU A 59 6.43 -10.40 1.89
N SER A 60 5.79 -11.49 2.33
CA SER A 60 4.48 -11.46 2.98
C SER A 60 4.53 -10.70 4.30
N ILE A 61 5.55 -10.98 5.14
CA ILE A 61 5.76 -10.27 6.40
C ILE A 61 6.09 -8.80 6.15
N PHE A 62 6.91 -8.49 5.15
CA PHE A 62 7.25 -7.12 4.77
C PHE A 62 6.01 -6.34 4.30
N PHE A 63 5.18 -6.93 3.44
CA PHE A 63 3.95 -6.31 2.95
C PHE A 63 2.92 -6.16 4.08
N TRP A 64 2.78 -7.15 4.97
CA TRP A 64 1.91 -7.07 6.15
C TRP A 64 2.32 -5.95 7.11
N ASN A 65 3.63 -5.80 7.38
CA ASN A 65 4.13 -4.75 8.26
C ASN A 65 3.88 -3.35 7.68
N GLN A 66 4.14 -3.14 6.39
CA GLN A 66 3.83 -1.85 5.74
C GLN A 66 2.34 -1.49 5.81
N ASN A 67 1.46 -2.45 5.58
CA ASN A 67 0.02 -2.19 5.60
C ASN A 67 -0.51 -1.88 7.01
N SER A 68 0.10 -2.46 8.04
CA SER A 68 -0.26 -2.21 9.45
C SER A 68 0.10 -0.78 9.88
N VAL A 69 1.30 -0.30 9.50
CA VAL A 69 1.78 1.06 9.83
C VAL A 69 0.98 2.14 9.10
N ALA A 70 0.61 1.91 7.83
CA ALA A 70 -0.23 2.85 7.09
C ALA A 70 -1.60 3.03 7.78
N ASN A 71 -2.23 1.92 8.16
CA ASN A 71 -3.53 1.95 8.86
C ASN A 71 -3.44 2.64 10.22
N SER A 72 -2.35 2.46 10.98
CA SER A 72 -2.20 3.14 12.28
C SER A 72 -2.08 4.65 12.12
N LYS A 73 -1.29 5.13 11.14
CA LYS A 73 -1.15 6.56 10.85
C LYS A 73 -2.48 7.19 10.43
N THR A 74 -3.23 6.53 9.55
CA THR A 74 -4.55 7.01 9.12
C THR A 74 -5.49 7.14 10.32
N SER A 75 -5.54 6.14 11.21
CA SER A 75 -6.39 6.18 12.40
C SER A 75 -6.02 7.30 13.37
N GLU A 76 -4.72 7.57 13.55
CA GLU A 76 -4.22 8.65 14.40
C GLU A 76 -4.62 10.02 13.83
N VAL A 77 -4.36 10.27 12.56
CA VAL A 77 -4.73 11.53 11.90
C VAL A 77 -6.24 11.75 11.97
N LEU A 78 -7.05 10.73 11.70
CA LEU A 78 -8.50 10.84 11.81
C LEU A 78 -8.96 11.16 13.24
N ALA A 79 -8.28 10.65 14.28
CA ALA A 79 -8.60 10.99 15.66
C ALA A 79 -8.32 12.46 15.97
N PHE A 80 -7.23 13.03 15.41
CA PHE A 80 -6.96 14.46 15.51
C PHE A 80 -7.98 15.31 14.75
N LEU A 81 -8.29 14.94 13.50
CA LEU A 81 -9.22 15.69 12.64
C LEU A 81 -10.65 15.72 13.17
N ASN A 82 -11.11 14.67 13.86
CA ASN A 82 -12.45 14.61 14.45
C ASN A 82 -12.50 15.13 15.91
N ASN A 83 -11.41 15.70 16.41
CA ASN A 83 -11.35 16.18 17.78
C ASN A 83 -12.19 17.46 17.97
N GLU A 84 -12.77 17.66 19.15
CA GLU A 84 -13.54 18.86 19.48
C GLU A 84 -12.70 20.14 19.52
N SER A 85 -11.41 20.02 19.86
CA SER A 85 -10.48 21.15 19.90
C SER A 85 -9.98 21.52 18.50
N ALA A 86 -10.16 22.79 18.12
CA ALA A 86 -9.63 23.33 16.87
C ALA A 86 -8.10 23.19 16.76
N GLY A 87 -7.37 23.28 17.87
CA GLY A 87 -5.92 23.08 17.89
C GLY A 87 -5.53 21.64 17.54
N LYS A 88 -6.29 20.65 18.03
CA LYS A 88 -6.08 19.24 17.71
C LYS A 88 -6.44 18.92 16.27
N ARG A 89 -7.49 19.54 15.72
CA ARG A 89 -7.81 19.41 14.30
C ARG A 89 -6.71 20.00 13.42
N LEU A 90 -6.18 21.18 13.76
CA LEU A 90 -5.01 21.75 13.07
C LEU A 90 -3.80 20.82 13.11
N GLU A 91 -3.51 20.20 14.26
CA GLU A 91 -2.44 19.20 14.39
C GLU A 91 -2.66 18.02 13.42
N GLY A 92 -3.90 17.54 13.29
CA GLY A 92 -4.27 16.51 12.32
C GLY A 92 -4.07 16.93 10.87
N VAL A 93 -4.42 18.18 10.53
CA VAL A 93 -4.22 18.75 9.18
C VAL A 93 -2.74 18.79 8.83
N TYR A 94 -1.88 19.30 9.74
CA TYR A 94 -0.43 19.36 9.51
C TYR A 94 0.21 17.97 9.46
N LYS A 95 -0.21 17.04 10.34
CA LYS A 95 0.25 15.65 10.27
C LYS A 95 -0.07 14.99 8.94
N PHE A 96 -1.26 15.23 8.40
CA PHE A 96 -1.59 14.75 7.06
C PHE A 96 -0.67 15.35 6.00
N ASP A 97 -0.47 16.67 6.04
CA ASP A 97 0.38 17.37 5.07
C ASP A 97 1.86 16.94 5.15
N ASP A 98 2.35 16.56 6.33
CA ASP A 98 3.73 16.10 6.50
C ASP A 98 3.90 14.61 6.15
N GLU A 99 2.99 13.74 6.62
CA GLU A 99 3.23 12.30 6.62
C GLU A 99 2.68 11.56 5.39
N PHE A 100 1.66 12.11 4.72
CA PHE A 100 0.94 11.40 3.65
C PHE A 100 1.40 11.86 2.26
N LYS A 101 2.06 10.96 1.52
CA LYS A 101 2.50 11.22 0.14
C LYS A 101 1.46 10.85 -0.92
N ASN A 102 0.59 9.90 -0.60
CA ASN A 102 -0.47 9.43 -1.47
C ASN A 102 -1.82 9.81 -0.87
N GLU A 103 -2.83 9.86 -1.72
CA GLU A 103 -4.20 10.10 -1.29
C GLU A 103 -4.68 8.99 -0.34
N ASP A 104 -5.29 9.40 0.77
CA ASP A 104 -6.10 8.53 1.63
C ASP A 104 -7.54 9.05 1.59
N SER A 105 -8.44 8.29 0.96
CA SER A 105 -9.81 8.74 0.74
C SER A 105 -10.57 9.01 2.04
N LYS A 106 -10.26 8.33 3.14
CA LYS A 106 -10.93 8.58 4.42
C LYS A 106 -10.52 9.94 4.97
N ILE A 107 -9.22 10.22 4.95
CA ILE A 107 -8.70 11.51 5.42
C ILE A 107 -9.19 12.65 4.53
N ILE A 108 -9.14 12.49 3.20
CA ILE A 108 -9.64 13.48 2.24
C ILE A 108 -11.11 13.80 2.51
N ASN A 109 -11.95 12.78 2.74
CA ASN A 109 -13.37 13.00 3.04
C ASN A 109 -13.57 13.76 4.36
N THR A 110 -12.78 13.46 5.40
CA THR A 110 -12.83 14.21 6.66
C THR A 110 -12.35 15.65 6.50
N LEU A 111 -11.28 15.89 5.73
CA LEU A 111 -10.82 17.24 5.41
C LEU A 111 -11.87 18.03 4.60
N ILE A 112 -12.57 17.38 3.68
CA ILE A 112 -13.69 18.00 2.95
C ILE A 112 -14.83 18.36 3.91
N ASP A 113 -15.15 17.50 4.87
CA ASP A 113 -16.15 17.84 5.89
C ASP A 113 -15.75 19.07 6.71
N ILE A 114 -14.49 19.14 7.14
CA ILE A 114 -13.91 20.30 7.83
C ILE A 114 -14.01 21.57 6.98
N LEU A 115 -13.65 21.50 5.69
CA LEU A 115 -13.76 22.62 4.76
C LEU A 115 -15.17 23.21 4.75
N HIS A 116 -16.20 22.36 4.71
CA HIS A 116 -17.59 22.83 4.66
C HIS A 116 -18.11 23.28 6.03
N ASN A 117 -17.79 22.53 7.09
CA ASN A 117 -18.58 22.56 8.33
C ASN A 117 -17.82 23.02 9.58
N ASP A 118 -16.49 23.13 9.57
CA ASP A 118 -15.73 23.52 10.76
C ASP A 118 -16.09 24.93 11.22
N ALA A 119 -16.31 25.13 12.52
CA ALA A 119 -16.60 26.45 13.06
C ALA A 119 -15.38 27.40 13.03
N ASN A 120 -14.16 26.87 12.96
CA ASN A 120 -12.93 27.63 13.04
C ASN A 120 -12.34 27.92 11.65
N ALA A 121 -12.32 29.21 11.29
CA ALA A 121 -11.79 29.67 10.01
C ALA A 121 -10.32 29.28 9.76
N ASN A 122 -9.48 29.25 10.79
CA ASN A 122 -8.07 28.87 10.64
C ASN A 122 -7.92 27.38 10.30
N VAL A 123 -8.76 26.51 10.90
CA VAL A 123 -8.78 25.08 10.56
C VAL A 123 -9.20 24.91 9.10
N LYS A 124 -10.24 25.63 8.64
CA LYS A 124 -10.64 25.61 7.21
C LYS A 124 -9.52 26.06 6.28
N ILE A 125 -8.82 27.15 6.60
CA ILE A 125 -7.74 27.68 5.77
C ILE A 125 -6.58 26.67 5.66
N ALA A 126 -6.14 26.09 6.78
CA ALA A 126 -5.10 25.06 6.77
C ALA A 126 -5.56 23.80 6.01
N THR A 127 -6.83 23.45 6.14
CA THR A 127 -7.44 22.32 5.42
C THR A 127 -7.43 22.55 3.91
N ILE A 128 -7.71 23.76 3.45
CA ILE A 128 -7.61 24.12 2.04
C ILE A 128 -6.18 23.91 1.53
N ASP A 129 -5.17 24.32 2.30
CA ASP A 129 -3.76 24.11 1.94
C ASP A 129 -3.40 22.63 1.85
N ALA A 130 -3.79 21.84 2.85
CA ALA A 130 -3.56 20.40 2.85
C ALA A 130 -4.23 19.68 1.67
N LEU A 131 -5.45 20.10 1.30
CA LEU A 131 -6.16 19.56 0.14
C LEU A 131 -5.47 19.90 -1.19
N LEU A 132 -4.78 21.05 -1.29
CA LEU A 132 -4.03 21.44 -2.49
C LEU A 132 -2.82 20.55 -2.77
N LYS A 133 -2.39 19.71 -1.81
CA LYS A 133 -1.38 18.68 -2.02
C LYS A 133 -1.75 17.70 -3.14
N PHE A 134 -3.04 17.50 -3.40
CA PHE A 134 -3.57 16.62 -4.42
C PHE A 134 -4.32 17.40 -5.51
N PRO A 135 -3.62 18.21 -6.33
CA PRO A 135 -4.25 19.15 -7.25
C PRO A 135 -4.99 18.46 -8.39
N SER A 136 -4.76 17.18 -8.67
CA SER A 136 -5.47 16.43 -9.71
C SER A 136 -6.74 15.74 -9.21
N ASN A 137 -7.02 15.78 -7.90
CA ASN A 137 -8.19 15.12 -7.34
C ASN A 137 -9.46 15.93 -7.63
N ASP A 138 -10.35 15.38 -8.47
CA ASP A 138 -11.57 16.05 -8.89
C ASP A 138 -12.60 16.24 -7.75
N THR A 139 -12.62 15.33 -6.78
CA THR A 139 -13.46 15.45 -5.58
C THR A 139 -13.06 16.69 -4.78
N VAL A 140 -11.75 16.94 -4.61
CA VAL A 140 -11.24 18.15 -3.94
C VAL A 140 -11.66 19.41 -4.70
N ARG A 141 -11.42 19.44 -6.02
CA ARG A 141 -11.77 20.57 -6.88
C ARG A 141 -13.26 20.91 -6.80
N THR A 142 -14.12 19.91 -6.95
CA THR A 142 -15.57 20.06 -6.89
C THR A 142 -16.02 20.59 -5.53
N ASN A 143 -15.41 20.11 -4.43
CA ASN A 143 -15.74 20.56 -3.09
C ASN A 143 -15.26 21.98 -2.79
N LEU A 144 -14.12 22.43 -3.34
CA LEU A 144 -13.70 23.84 -3.24
C LEU A 144 -14.71 24.77 -3.92
N ILE A 145 -15.23 24.41 -5.11
CA ILE A 145 -16.28 25.19 -5.79
C ILE A 145 -17.56 25.22 -4.94
N ALA A 146 -17.96 24.08 -4.38
CA ALA A 146 -19.15 24.00 -3.54
C ALA A 146 -19.00 24.81 -2.24
N ALA A 147 -17.81 24.79 -1.63
CA ALA A 147 -17.49 25.57 -0.45
C ALA A 147 -17.55 27.08 -0.74
N LEU A 148 -17.03 27.52 -1.89
CA LEU A 148 -17.07 28.93 -2.30
C LEU A 148 -18.48 29.53 -2.31
N LYS A 149 -19.47 28.75 -2.76
CA LYS A 149 -20.88 29.18 -2.84
C LYS A 149 -21.52 29.39 -1.47
N LYS A 150 -21.07 28.65 -0.46
CA LYS A 150 -21.69 28.60 0.87
C LYS A 150 -20.95 29.44 1.90
N GLU A 151 -19.62 29.46 1.84
CA GLU A 151 -18.77 30.13 2.82
C GLU A 151 -19.05 31.63 2.88
N LYS A 152 -19.15 32.16 4.09
CA LYS A 152 -19.47 33.57 4.38
C LYS A 152 -18.31 34.31 5.03
N THR A 153 -17.32 33.59 5.54
CA THR A 153 -16.14 34.16 6.18
C THR A 153 -15.20 34.71 5.10
N PRO A 154 -14.98 36.03 5.03
CA PRO A 154 -14.27 36.64 3.89
C PRO A 154 -12.85 36.09 3.67
N LEU A 155 -12.12 35.82 4.75
CA LEU A 155 -10.76 35.26 4.66
C LEU A 155 -10.75 33.83 4.08
N VAL A 156 -11.74 33.02 4.45
CA VAL A 156 -11.88 31.65 3.92
C VAL A 156 -12.31 31.71 2.45
N GLN A 157 -13.25 32.60 2.08
CA GLN A 157 -13.62 32.82 0.69
C GLN A 157 -12.41 33.20 -0.18
N ILE A 158 -11.59 34.16 0.28
CA ILE A 158 -10.36 34.57 -0.43
C ILE A 158 -9.42 33.38 -0.59
N LYS A 159 -9.25 32.57 0.45
CA LYS A 159 -8.41 31.36 0.38
C LYS A 159 -8.91 30.40 -0.69
N ILE A 160 -10.21 30.09 -0.71
CA ILE A 160 -10.84 29.22 -1.71
C ILE A 160 -10.66 29.79 -3.13
N ILE A 161 -10.91 31.10 -3.32
CA ILE A 161 -10.76 31.77 -4.62
C ILE A 161 -9.32 31.60 -5.15
N LYS A 162 -8.33 31.87 -4.30
CA LYS A 162 -6.91 31.73 -4.66
C LYS A 162 -6.55 30.28 -5.00
N SER A 163 -7.08 29.32 -4.23
CA SER A 163 -6.90 27.89 -4.50
C SER A 163 -7.51 27.48 -5.84
N LEU A 164 -8.72 27.93 -6.17
CA LEU A 164 -9.37 27.63 -7.45
C LEU A 164 -8.60 28.25 -8.63
N SER A 165 -8.07 29.46 -8.47
CA SER A 165 -7.21 30.09 -9.48
C SER A 165 -5.90 29.31 -9.67
N PHE A 166 -5.22 28.96 -8.58
CA PHE A 166 -3.99 28.14 -8.61
C PHE A 166 -4.23 26.81 -9.35
N LEU A 167 -5.37 26.17 -9.10
CA LEU A 167 -5.77 24.92 -9.74
C LEU A 167 -6.23 25.07 -11.20
N ARG A 168 -6.31 26.31 -11.73
CA ARG A 168 -6.91 26.65 -13.03
C ARG A 168 -8.32 26.07 -13.22
N GLU A 169 -9.13 26.16 -12.17
CA GLU A 169 -10.45 25.52 -12.12
C GLU A 169 -11.53 26.34 -12.84
N ASN A 170 -11.63 26.17 -14.17
CA ASN A 170 -12.58 26.91 -15.01
C ASN A 170 -14.06 26.70 -14.63
N ARG A 171 -14.42 25.58 -13.99
CA ARG A 171 -15.80 25.34 -13.51
C ARG A 171 -16.21 26.33 -12.41
N ALA A 172 -15.26 27.02 -11.78
CA ALA A 172 -15.53 28.02 -10.75
C ALA A 172 -16.01 29.38 -11.30
N GLN A 173 -15.86 29.65 -12.61
CA GLN A 173 -16.11 30.97 -13.20
C GLN A 173 -17.50 31.53 -12.84
N LYS A 174 -18.55 30.70 -12.94
CA LYS A 174 -19.91 31.11 -12.56
C LYS A 174 -20.02 31.49 -11.08
N SER A 175 -19.40 30.70 -10.19
CA SER A 175 -19.40 31.02 -8.74
C SER A 175 -18.63 32.31 -8.44
N LEU A 176 -17.56 32.60 -9.19
CA LEU A 176 -16.80 33.83 -9.04
C LEU A 176 -17.60 35.04 -9.52
N GLU A 177 -18.28 34.93 -10.66
CA GLU A 177 -19.19 35.96 -11.20
C GLU A 177 -20.32 36.28 -10.20
N GLU A 178 -20.97 35.25 -9.63
CA GLU A 178 -21.98 35.42 -8.59
C GLU A 178 -21.47 36.20 -7.36
N LEU A 179 -20.20 36.05 -6.97
CA LEU A 179 -19.60 36.81 -5.88
C LEU A 179 -19.32 38.28 -6.26
N ILE A 180 -18.87 38.51 -7.50
CA ILE A 180 -18.56 39.85 -8.02
C ILE A 180 -19.83 40.69 -8.08
N ASP A 181 -20.91 40.12 -8.59
CA ASP A 181 -22.17 40.83 -8.82
C ASP A 181 -23.00 41.00 -7.55
N ASN A 182 -22.80 40.16 -6.53
CA ASN A 182 -23.53 40.28 -5.27
C ASN A 182 -23.06 41.50 -4.45
N GLU A 183 -23.94 42.48 -4.26
CA GLU A 183 -23.71 43.72 -3.50
C GLU A 183 -23.27 43.48 -2.05
N GLN A 184 -23.67 42.37 -1.42
CA GLN A 184 -23.33 42.03 -0.05
C GLN A 184 -21.92 41.42 0.09
N THR A 185 -21.28 41.04 -1.02
CA THR A 185 -19.92 40.49 -0.98
C THR A 185 -18.92 41.58 -0.60
N PHE A 186 -18.08 41.29 0.39
CA PHE A 186 -17.05 42.22 0.86
C PHE A 186 -16.13 42.67 -0.30
N PRO A 187 -15.74 43.97 -0.37
CA PRO A 187 -14.92 44.49 -1.48
C PRO A 187 -13.64 43.70 -1.72
N ILE A 188 -12.94 43.28 -0.66
CA ILE A 188 -11.71 42.50 -0.79
C ILE A 188 -11.94 41.11 -1.41
N VAL A 189 -13.10 40.49 -1.17
CA VAL A 189 -13.48 39.20 -1.78
C VAL A 189 -13.77 39.42 -3.27
N LYS A 190 -14.52 40.47 -3.62
CA LYS A 190 -14.78 40.85 -5.03
C LYS A 190 -13.49 41.08 -5.80
N SER A 191 -12.55 41.84 -5.23
CA SER A 191 -11.25 42.10 -5.87
C SER A 191 -10.47 40.81 -6.13
N ASN A 192 -10.45 39.87 -5.17
CA ASN A 192 -9.79 38.57 -5.39
C ASN A 192 -10.54 37.71 -6.42
N ALA A 193 -11.88 37.74 -6.44
CA ALA A 193 -12.68 37.03 -7.43
C ALA A 193 -12.45 37.55 -8.85
N LEU A 194 -12.36 38.88 -9.03
CA LEU A 194 -12.02 39.52 -10.30
C LEU A 194 -10.62 39.12 -10.78
N LEU A 195 -9.63 39.13 -9.88
CA LEU A 195 -8.27 38.68 -10.20
C LEU A 195 -8.24 37.22 -10.64
N ALA A 196 -8.93 36.33 -9.92
CA ALA A 196 -9.05 34.92 -10.30
C ALA A 196 -9.76 34.75 -11.65
N MET A 197 -10.85 35.49 -11.90
CA MET A 197 -11.57 35.45 -13.18
C MET A 197 -10.68 35.86 -14.37
N ASN A 198 -9.80 36.84 -14.19
CA ASN A 198 -8.85 37.22 -15.23
C ASN A 198 -7.80 36.14 -15.47
N GLN A 199 -7.25 35.56 -14.40
CA GLN A 199 -6.26 34.47 -14.48
C GLN A 199 -6.80 33.20 -15.14
N LEU A 200 -8.10 32.91 -14.99
CA LEU A 200 -8.74 31.74 -15.61
C LEU A 200 -9.06 31.95 -17.10
N LYS A 201 -8.97 33.18 -17.62
CA LYS A 201 -9.18 33.49 -19.04
C LYS A 201 -7.89 33.41 -19.87
N GLU A 202 -6.74 33.43 -19.21
CA GLU A 202 -5.40 33.29 -19.81
C GLU A 202 -5.00 31.82 -19.99
#